data_AF-A0A0D3DCF9-F1
#
_entry.id   AF-A0A0D3DCF9-F1
#
_cell.length_a   1.000
_cell.length_b   1.000
_cell.length_c   1.000
_cell.angle_alpha   90.00
_cell.angle_beta   90.00
_cell.angle_gamma   90.00
#
_symmetry.space_group_name_H-M   'P 1'
#
loop_
_entity.id
_entity.type
_entity.pdbx_description
1 polymer ?
#
loop_
_entity_poly.entity_id
_entity_poly.type
_entity_poly.pdbx_seq_one_letter_code
_entity_poly.pdbx_strand_id
1 'polypeptide(L)'
;MDMISQLSDDLLIRILSRHWTKHVMATCCLSKRWLLLRSLVPRLNYDDRSFRDENYATFTQFVYRSLMSNKAPVLEALHLCLGPKSQAIDVGNWIETAVVCHRVQAISVDIRSSDEKGTMISLPSSMYTCQTVETLNLYNRLRLDVPFSVRLPSLKKLTLADVDYAENKVSSLTRLLSGCPNLDYLFLAHDNLDVALMVPSLRILRMYNTGRYQKGGGFVIDAPSLVSLFIRDYVLYDFHRIEHMPNLEHAHVDITWAVRNHKFLKAFTCARSLTLCLPFLEVLSPCGMIFHNLVDLKLNTCAQGWWDLVTRMLEDSPNLKFLKLHDEHLLHEFTSIETPDSWKRPSSVPKCLLHSFETFEWEGYKGRRGDVDMATYIITNATRLKKSNFSSQPRDDSDGGRIHRDLNSLHAASPHLMFLTQERNKRQRLEI
;
A
#
# COMPACT_ATOMS: atom_id res chain seq x y z
N MET A 1 -22.29 -16.93 -39.44
CA MET A 1 -23.18 -16.57 -38.32
C MET A 1 -22.35 -15.84 -37.29
N ASP A 2 -22.81 -14.69 -36.81
CA ASP A 2 -22.11 -13.92 -35.78
C ASP A 2 -22.28 -14.63 -34.43
N MET A 3 -21.24 -15.34 -33.97
CA MET A 3 -21.28 -16.13 -32.72
C MET A 3 -21.57 -15.27 -31.49
N ILE A 4 -21.25 -13.98 -31.53
CA ILE A 4 -21.48 -13.06 -30.42
C ILE A 4 -22.99 -12.75 -30.30
N SER A 5 -23.73 -12.73 -31.40
CA SER A 5 -25.18 -12.51 -31.40
C SER A 5 -25.99 -13.65 -30.75
N GLN A 6 -25.38 -14.82 -30.55
CA GLN A 6 -26.00 -15.99 -29.91
C GLN A 6 -25.87 -16.01 -28.38
N LEU A 7 -25.05 -15.12 -27.80
CA LEU A 7 -24.87 -15.03 -26.35
C LEU A 7 -26.14 -14.52 -25.66
N SER A 8 -26.35 -14.85 -24.38
CA SER A 8 -27.45 -14.32 -23.57
C SER A 8 -27.25 -12.85 -23.24
N ASP A 9 -28.34 -12.13 -22.97
CA ASP A 9 -28.30 -10.71 -22.59
C ASP A 9 -27.39 -10.46 -21.37
N ASP A 10 -27.43 -11.36 -20.37
CA ASP A 10 -26.58 -11.26 -19.17
C ASP A 10 -25.08 -11.36 -19.50
N LEU A 11 -24.70 -12.28 -20.39
CA LEU A 11 -23.31 -12.44 -20.83
C LEU A 11 -22.86 -11.23 -21.64
N LEU A 12 -23.72 -10.70 -22.51
CA LEU A 12 -23.45 -9.50 -23.28
C LEU A 12 -23.28 -8.28 -22.38
N ILE A 13 -24.16 -8.06 -21.40
CA ILE A 13 -24.03 -6.98 -20.42
C ILE A 13 -22.71 -7.12 -19.65
N ARG A 14 -22.34 -8.35 -19.24
CA ARG A 14 -21.08 -8.60 -18.53
C ARG A 14 -19.84 -8.34 -19.39
N ILE A 15 -19.89 -8.62 -20.69
CA ILE A 15 -18.84 -8.27 -21.66
C ILE A 15 -18.75 -6.75 -21.80
N LEU A 16 -19.87 -6.07 -22.05
CA LEU A 16 -19.93 -4.61 -22.19
C LEU A 16 -19.41 -3.89 -20.94
N SER A 17 -19.72 -4.42 -19.76
CA SER A 17 -19.28 -3.88 -18.45
C SER A 17 -17.76 -3.87 -18.24
N ARG A 18 -16.99 -4.57 -19.09
CA ARG A 18 -15.52 -4.62 -19.04
C ARG A 18 -14.84 -3.61 -19.96
N HIS A 19 -15.60 -2.91 -20.80
CA HIS A 19 -15.07 -1.97 -21.77
C HIS A 19 -15.39 -0.51 -21.41
N TRP A 20 -14.64 0.43 -21.98
CA TRP A 20 -14.93 1.86 -21.81
C TRP A 20 -16.30 2.20 -22.41
N THR A 21 -17.03 3.12 -21.77
CA THR A 21 -18.39 3.45 -22.21
C THR A 21 -18.42 3.94 -23.65
N LYS A 22 -17.38 4.62 -24.14
CA LYS A 22 -17.27 5.01 -25.57
C LYS A 22 -17.32 3.80 -26.50
N HIS A 23 -16.57 2.73 -26.21
CA HIS A 23 -16.56 1.52 -27.03
C HIS A 23 -17.88 0.75 -26.91
N VAL A 24 -18.45 0.67 -25.72
CA VAL A 24 -19.80 0.11 -25.51
C VAL A 24 -20.82 0.84 -26.37
N MET A 25 -20.74 2.16 -26.43
CA MET A 25 -21.63 2.99 -27.24
C MET A 25 -21.37 2.83 -28.75
N ALA A 26 -20.14 2.55 -29.18
CA ALA A 26 -19.83 2.24 -30.58
C ALA A 26 -20.38 0.88 -31.04
N THR A 27 -20.46 -0.12 -30.14
CA THR A 27 -21.07 -1.43 -30.46
C THR A 27 -22.57 -1.33 -30.79
N CYS A 28 -23.21 -0.20 -30.51
CA CYS A 28 -24.62 0.05 -30.83
C CYS A 28 -24.92 0.06 -32.33
N CYS A 29 -23.91 0.30 -33.17
CA CYS A 29 -24.05 0.22 -34.62
C CYS A 29 -24.25 -1.23 -35.11
N LEU A 30 -24.01 -2.23 -34.26
CA LEU A 30 -24.06 -3.64 -34.65
C LEU A 30 -25.49 -4.21 -34.66
N SER A 31 -26.37 -3.81 -33.73
CA SER A 31 -27.80 -4.17 -33.77
C SER A 31 -28.68 -3.40 -32.78
N LYS A 32 -30.01 -3.44 -33.01
CA LYS A 32 -31.02 -2.90 -32.07
C LYS A 32 -30.98 -3.54 -30.68
N ARG A 33 -30.52 -4.78 -30.57
CA ARG A 33 -30.38 -5.49 -29.28
C ARG A 33 -29.27 -4.86 -28.44
N TRP A 34 -28.11 -4.54 -29.04
CA TRP A 34 -27.01 -3.85 -28.37
C TRP A 34 -27.41 -2.46 -27.87
N LEU A 35 -28.24 -1.74 -28.65
CA LEU A 35 -28.81 -0.45 -28.26
C LEU A 35 -29.66 -0.52 -26.98
N LEU A 36 -30.38 -1.62 -26.75
CA LEU A 36 -31.15 -1.83 -25.52
C LEU A 36 -30.24 -2.23 -24.36
N LEU A 37 -29.35 -3.21 -24.60
CA LEU A 37 -28.45 -3.74 -23.57
C LEU A 37 -27.49 -2.69 -23.01
N ARG A 38 -27.05 -1.72 -23.83
CA ARG A 38 -26.20 -0.62 -23.35
C ARG A 38 -26.81 0.14 -22.18
N SER A 39 -28.14 0.31 -22.19
CA SER A 39 -28.84 1.09 -21.17
C SER A 39 -28.91 0.34 -19.83
N LEU A 40 -28.67 -0.97 -19.85
CA LEU A 40 -28.70 -1.83 -18.66
C LEU A 40 -27.29 -2.13 -18.12
N VAL A 41 -26.24 -1.58 -18.74
CA VAL A 41 -24.86 -1.80 -18.28
C VAL A 41 -24.68 -1.14 -16.91
N PRO A 42 -24.35 -1.91 -15.86
CA PRO A 42 -24.28 -1.39 -14.48
C PRO A 42 -22.94 -0.70 -14.18
N ARG A 43 -21.99 -0.72 -15.12
CA ARG A 43 -20.66 -0.10 -14.96
C ARG A 43 -20.41 0.92 -16.04
N LEU A 44 -20.22 2.17 -15.62
CA LEU A 44 -19.94 3.29 -16.52
C LEU A 44 -18.49 3.74 -16.30
N ASN A 45 -17.70 3.76 -17.37
CA ASN A 45 -16.32 4.21 -17.36
C ASN A 45 -16.12 5.31 -18.42
N TYR A 46 -15.90 6.52 -17.93
CA TYR A 46 -15.68 7.72 -18.74
C TYR A 46 -14.22 8.14 -18.64
N ASP A 47 -13.53 8.14 -19.78
CA ASP A 47 -12.15 8.59 -19.93
C ASP A 47 -12.08 9.63 -21.04
N ASP A 48 -11.75 10.87 -20.71
CA ASP A 48 -11.66 11.97 -21.68
C ASP A 48 -10.50 11.78 -22.66
N ARG A 49 -9.51 10.90 -22.37
CA ARG A 49 -8.48 10.52 -23.34
C ARG A 49 -9.04 9.85 -24.59
N SER A 50 -10.23 9.25 -24.48
CA SER A 50 -10.91 8.67 -25.64
C SER A 50 -11.51 9.72 -26.57
N PHE A 51 -11.48 11.00 -26.18
CA PHE A 51 -12.01 12.16 -26.91
C PHE A 51 -10.93 13.21 -27.21
N ARG A 52 -9.64 12.82 -27.29
CA ARG A 52 -8.50 13.75 -27.46
C ARG A 52 -8.61 14.71 -28.66
N ASP A 53 -9.22 14.26 -29.75
CA ASP A 53 -9.39 15.05 -30.98
C ASP A 53 -10.73 15.82 -31.01
N GLU A 54 -11.58 15.65 -29.99
CA GLU A 54 -12.91 16.24 -29.91
C GLU A 54 -12.94 17.40 -28.90
N ASN A 55 -13.90 18.32 -29.07
CA ASN A 55 -14.13 19.38 -28.09
C ASN A 55 -14.61 18.78 -26.74
N TYR A 56 -14.15 19.33 -25.62
CA TYR A 56 -14.59 18.98 -24.27
C TYR A 56 -16.13 19.01 -24.15
N ALA A 57 -16.81 19.95 -24.81
CA ALA A 57 -18.26 20.00 -24.86
C ALA A 57 -18.92 18.71 -25.40
N THR A 58 -18.30 18.07 -26.38
CA THR A 58 -18.77 16.80 -26.95
C THR A 58 -18.66 15.67 -25.92
N PHE A 59 -17.55 15.63 -25.18
CA PHE A 59 -17.35 14.68 -24.09
C PHE A 59 -18.39 14.90 -22.98
N THR A 60 -18.58 16.13 -22.50
CA THR A 60 -19.56 16.44 -21.47
C THR A 60 -20.98 16.05 -21.89
N GLN A 61 -21.37 16.36 -23.13
CA GLN A 61 -22.67 16.00 -23.66
C GLN A 61 -22.83 14.47 -23.76
N PHE A 62 -21.77 13.75 -24.15
CA PHE A 62 -21.75 12.29 -24.17
C PHE A 62 -21.96 11.70 -22.77
N VAL A 63 -21.20 12.16 -21.77
CA VAL A 63 -21.30 11.67 -20.38
C VAL A 63 -22.71 11.90 -19.85
N TYR A 64 -23.24 13.12 -20.00
CA TYR A 64 -24.57 13.47 -19.51
C TYR A 64 -25.67 12.63 -20.16
N ARG A 65 -25.66 12.51 -21.49
CA ARG A 65 -26.64 11.69 -22.22
C ARG A 65 -26.55 10.22 -21.83
N SER A 66 -25.33 9.69 -21.70
CA SER A 66 -25.10 8.29 -21.35
C SER A 66 -25.58 7.98 -19.93
N LEU A 67 -25.25 8.83 -18.95
CA LEU A 67 -25.68 8.67 -17.56
C LEU A 67 -27.20 8.74 -17.44
N MET A 68 -27.83 9.77 -18.00
CA MET A 68 -29.29 9.94 -17.96
C MET A 68 -30.07 8.87 -18.73
N SER A 69 -29.46 8.26 -19.75
CA SER A 69 -30.09 7.17 -20.51
C SER A 69 -29.92 5.81 -19.85
N ASN A 70 -29.11 5.70 -18.80
CA ASN A 70 -28.87 4.45 -18.11
C ASN A 70 -30.11 4.06 -17.27
N LYS A 71 -30.57 2.83 -17.46
CA LYS A 71 -31.75 2.22 -16.85
C LYS A 71 -31.38 1.04 -15.96
N ALA A 72 -30.10 0.85 -15.64
CA ALA A 72 -29.71 -0.19 -14.69
C ALA A 72 -30.36 0.12 -13.33
N PRO A 73 -30.95 -0.88 -12.66
CA PRO A 73 -31.64 -0.67 -11.38
C PRO A 73 -30.67 -0.22 -10.27
N VAL A 74 -29.40 -0.63 -10.38
CA VAL A 74 -28.30 -0.23 -9.52
C VAL A 74 -27.09 0.02 -10.41
N LEU A 75 -26.43 1.16 -10.23
CA LEU A 75 -25.15 1.43 -10.85
C LEU A 75 -24.04 0.83 -9.99
N GLU A 76 -23.55 -0.35 -10.36
CA GLU A 76 -22.44 -1.02 -9.67
C GLU A 76 -21.21 -0.12 -9.57
N ALA A 77 -20.85 0.59 -10.65
CA ALA A 77 -19.68 1.45 -10.64
C ALA A 77 -19.77 2.64 -11.61
N LEU A 78 -19.33 3.80 -11.13
CA LEU A 78 -19.00 4.97 -11.93
C LEU A 78 -17.50 5.24 -11.83
N HIS A 79 -16.81 5.22 -12.96
CA HIS A 79 -15.40 5.59 -13.07
C HIS A 79 -15.26 6.84 -13.95
N LEU A 80 -14.64 7.88 -13.39
CA LEU A 80 -14.32 9.13 -14.04
C LEU A 80 -12.79 9.28 -14.07
N CYS A 81 -12.18 9.10 -15.24
CA CYS A 81 -10.77 9.39 -15.49
C CYS A 81 -10.68 10.64 -16.35
N LEU A 82 -10.36 11.76 -15.73
CA LEU A 82 -10.59 13.08 -16.31
C LEU A 82 -9.28 13.85 -16.47
N GLY A 83 -9.20 14.68 -17.49
CA GLY A 83 -8.06 15.56 -17.75
C GLY A 83 -8.18 16.91 -17.06
N PRO A 84 -7.12 17.73 -17.13
CA PRO A 84 -7.05 19.02 -16.46
C PRO A 84 -8.03 20.07 -17.00
N LYS A 85 -8.62 19.84 -18.18
CA LYS A 85 -9.64 20.71 -18.80
C LYS A 85 -11.05 20.49 -18.25
N SER A 86 -11.22 19.51 -17.35
CA SER A 86 -12.54 19.15 -16.81
C SER A 86 -13.06 20.24 -15.89
N GLN A 87 -14.31 20.65 -16.12
CA GLN A 87 -14.95 21.70 -15.32
C GLN A 87 -15.52 21.11 -14.04
N ALA A 88 -15.27 21.77 -12.91
CA ALA A 88 -15.74 21.33 -11.59
C ALA A 88 -17.27 21.14 -11.54
N ILE A 89 -18.02 22.02 -12.21
CA ILE A 89 -19.49 21.97 -12.27
C ILE A 89 -19.96 20.67 -12.95
N ASP A 90 -19.36 20.31 -14.08
CA ASP A 90 -19.74 19.10 -14.82
C ASP A 90 -19.49 17.84 -13.97
N VAL A 91 -18.30 17.74 -13.37
CA VAL A 91 -17.91 16.58 -12.55
C VAL A 91 -18.80 16.44 -11.33
N GLY A 92 -19.08 17.57 -10.65
CA GLY A 92 -20.02 17.61 -9.52
C GLY A 92 -21.40 17.11 -9.92
N ASN A 93 -21.94 17.58 -11.05
CA ASN A 93 -23.24 17.17 -11.57
C ASN A 93 -23.28 15.68 -11.93
N TRP A 94 -22.22 15.12 -12.52
CA TRP A 94 -22.17 13.69 -12.85
C TRP A 94 -22.17 12.82 -11.60
N ILE A 95 -21.39 13.19 -10.58
CA ILE A 95 -21.36 12.49 -9.29
C ILE A 95 -22.73 12.59 -8.62
N GLU A 96 -23.31 13.79 -8.54
CA GLU A 96 -24.63 13.99 -7.95
C GLU A 96 -25.71 13.19 -8.66
N THR A 97 -25.71 13.17 -9.99
CA THR A 97 -26.65 12.36 -10.79
C THR A 97 -26.51 10.87 -10.45
N ALA A 98 -25.29 10.33 -10.38
CA ALA A 98 -25.09 8.93 -10.04
C ALA A 98 -25.58 8.58 -8.63
N VAL A 99 -25.41 9.50 -7.68
CA VAL A 99 -25.80 9.32 -6.28
C VAL A 99 -27.31 9.41 -6.11
N VAL A 100 -27.92 10.46 -6.66
CA VAL A 100 -29.34 10.77 -6.47
C VAL A 100 -30.23 9.90 -7.36
N CYS A 101 -29.81 9.61 -8.59
CA CYS A 101 -30.65 8.95 -9.59
C CYS A 101 -30.37 7.45 -9.77
N HIS A 102 -29.16 6.96 -9.44
CA HIS A 102 -28.73 5.61 -9.87
C HIS A 102 -28.30 4.67 -8.74
N ARG A 103 -28.51 5.03 -7.47
CA ARG A 103 -28.17 4.19 -6.30
C ARG A 103 -26.77 3.58 -6.39
N VAL A 104 -25.81 4.41 -6.79
CA VAL A 104 -24.46 3.95 -7.11
C VAL A 104 -23.77 3.26 -5.94
N GLN A 105 -23.05 2.18 -6.22
CA GLN A 105 -22.32 1.38 -5.22
C GLN A 105 -20.82 1.67 -5.18
N ALA A 106 -20.21 1.96 -6.32
CA ALA A 106 -18.79 2.33 -6.38
C ALA A 106 -18.59 3.60 -7.19
N ILE A 107 -17.83 4.54 -6.64
CA ILE A 107 -17.41 5.75 -7.35
C ILE A 107 -15.89 5.82 -7.33
N SER A 108 -15.30 6.03 -8.49
CA SER A 108 -13.88 6.29 -8.67
C SER A 108 -13.70 7.55 -9.47
N VAL A 109 -13.04 8.55 -8.91
CA VAL A 109 -12.75 9.83 -9.57
C VAL A 109 -11.26 10.08 -9.53
N ASP A 110 -10.65 10.21 -10.71
CA ASP A 110 -9.25 10.55 -10.89
C ASP A 110 -9.14 11.73 -11.85
N ILE A 111 -8.63 12.86 -11.35
CA ILE A 111 -8.43 14.07 -12.14
C ILE A 111 -6.95 14.24 -12.37
N ARG A 112 -6.50 13.88 -13.58
CA ARG A 112 -5.09 13.93 -13.98
C ARG A 112 -4.56 15.35 -13.85
N SER A 113 -3.42 15.48 -13.17
CA SER A 113 -2.76 16.77 -12.99
C SER A 113 -2.17 17.30 -14.31
N SER A 114 -2.17 18.63 -14.45
CA SER A 114 -1.32 19.38 -15.40
C SER A 114 -0.22 20.13 -14.64
N ASP A 115 0.79 20.63 -15.34
CA ASP A 115 1.84 21.49 -14.77
C ASP A 115 1.30 22.85 -14.27
N GLU A 116 0.08 23.22 -14.68
CA GLU A 116 -0.60 24.44 -14.27
C GLU A 116 -1.49 24.20 -13.04
N LYS A 117 -1.50 25.15 -12.09
CA LYS A 117 -2.42 25.20 -10.94
C LYS A 117 -3.88 25.32 -11.42
N GLY A 118 -4.48 24.19 -11.78
CA GLY A 118 -5.88 24.11 -12.17
C GLY A 118 -6.83 24.23 -10.98
N THR A 119 -8.12 24.42 -11.27
CA THR A 119 -9.17 24.50 -10.24
C THR A 119 -9.39 23.13 -9.60
N MET A 120 -9.44 23.08 -8.27
CA MET A 120 -9.80 21.87 -7.53
C MET A 120 -11.30 21.59 -7.67
N ILE A 121 -11.68 20.31 -7.75
CA ILE A 121 -13.07 19.89 -7.87
C ILE A 121 -13.60 19.49 -6.49
N SER A 122 -14.62 20.20 -6.02
CA SER A 122 -15.33 19.83 -4.79
C SER A 122 -16.34 18.72 -5.06
N LEU A 123 -16.46 17.78 -4.12
CA LEU A 123 -17.51 16.77 -4.18
C LEU A 123 -18.87 17.38 -3.80
N PRO A 124 -19.98 16.95 -4.44
CA PRO A 124 -21.32 17.40 -4.07
C PRO A 124 -21.70 16.93 -2.67
N SER A 125 -22.45 17.74 -1.92
CA SER A 125 -22.84 17.44 -0.53
C SER A 125 -23.66 16.15 -0.40
N SER A 126 -24.45 15.82 -1.43
CA SER A 126 -25.21 14.57 -1.53
C SER A 126 -24.32 13.33 -1.43
N MET A 127 -23.03 13.45 -1.79
CA MET A 127 -22.09 12.35 -1.67
C MET A 127 -21.87 11.91 -0.23
N TYR A 128 -21.72 12.85 0.70
CA TYR A 128 -21.42 12.57 2.11
C TYR A 128 -22.59 11.96 2.89
N THR A 129 -23.78 11.89 2.29
CA THR A 129 -24.98 11.30 2.91
C THR A 129 -25.49 10.08 2.15
N CYS A 130 -24.73 9.62 1.15
CA CYS A 130 -25.11 8.50 0.32
C CYS A 130 -25.12 7.19 1.09
N GLN A 131 -26.25 6.48 1.05
CA GLN A 131 -26.44 5.23 1.79
C GLN A 131 -26.06 3.98 0.98
N THR A 132 -25.82 4.09 -0.33
CA THR A 132 -25.60 2.94 -1.21
C THR A 132 -24.14 2.71 -1.57
N VAL A 133 -23.29 3.73 -1.42
CA VAL A 133 -21.88 3.63 -1.82
C VAL A 133 -21.11 2.76 -0.85
N GLU A 134 -20.55 1.68 -1.40
CA GLU A 134 -19.68 0.72 -0.72
C GLU A 134 -18.19 1.00 -0.97
N THR A 135 -17.85 1.59 -2.12
CA THR A 135 -16.47 1.92 -2.50
C THR A 135 -16.36 3.35 -3.00
N LEU A 136 -15.47 4.13 -2.39
CA LEU A 136 -15.18 5.49 -2.81
C LEU A 136 -13.67 5.63 -3.02
N ASN A 137 -13.25 5.86 -4.26
CA ASN A 137 -11.85 6.10 -4.60
C ASN A 137 -11.68 7.48 -5.23
N LEU A 138 -10.87 8.31 -4.58
CA LEU A 138 -10.69 9.72 -4.92
C LEU A 138 -9.20 9.97 -5.08
N TYR A 139 -8.82 10.42 -6.27
CA TYR A 139 -7.45 10.67 -6.66
C TYR A 139 -7.34 12.05 -7.26
N ASN A 140 -6.33 12.81 -6.83
CA ASN A 140 -5.83 14.02 -7.47
C ASN A 140 -6.85 15.16 -7.62
N ARG A 141 -6.44 16.39 -7.29
CA ARG A 141 -7.23 17.62 -7.55
C ARG A 141 -8.68 17.63 -7.06
N LEU A 142 -9.01 16.78 -6.09
CA LEU A 142 -10.30 16.78 -5.41
C LEU A 142 -10.17 17.53 -4.10
N ARG A 143 -11.15 18.38 -3.79
CA ARG A 143 -11.25 19.09 -2.51
C ARG A 143 -12.41 18.54 -1.70
N LEU A 144 -12.11 17.99 -0.53
CA LEU A 144 -13.08 17.44 0.39
C LEU A 144 -13.62 18.50 1.33
N ASP A 145 -14.85 18.94 1.08
CA ASP A 145 -15.65 19.74 2.00
C ASP A 145 -16.57 18.81 2.81
N VAL A 146 -16.06 18.32 3.95
CA VAL A 146 -16.73 17.27 4.74
C VAL A 146 -17.74 17.91 5.72
N PRO A 147 -19.06 17.74 5.53
CA PRO A 147 -20.06 18.31 6.42
C PRO A 147 -20.11 17.55 7.76
N PHE A 148 -20.59 18.23 8.82
CA PHE A 148 -20.83 17.59 10.14
C PHE A 148 -21.87 16.48 10.11
N SER A 149 -22.75 16.47 9.10
CA SER A 149 -23.81 15.49 8.92
C SER A 149 -23.39 14.26 8.10
N VAL A 150 -22.09 14.07 7.81
CA VAL A 150 -21.57 12.95 7.02
C VAL A 150 -22.05 11.60 7.57
N ARG A 151 -22.65 10.81 6.68
CA ARG A 151 -23.19 9.47 6.96
C ARG A 151 -23.06 8.61 5.71
N LEU A 152 -22.14 7.66 5.75
CA LEU A 152 -21.83 6.71 4.69
C LEU A 152 -21.91 5.27 5.25
N PRO A 153 -23.12 4.80 5.63
CA PRO A 153 -23.29 3.56 6.39
C PRO A 153 -22.85 2.31 5.62
N SER A 154 -22.89 2.33 4.28
CA SER A 154 -22.51 1.17 3.45
C SER A 154 -21.04 1.18 3.03
N LEU A 155 -20.30 2.25 3.32
CA LEU A 155 -18.93 2.40 2.83
C LEU A 155 -18.00 1.39 3.52
N LYS A 156 -17.44 0.49 2.72
CA LYS A 156 -16.48 -0.54 3.13
C LYS A 156 -15.06 -0.21 2.70
N LYS A 157 -14.91 0.52 1.60
CA LYS A 157 -13.61 0.86 1.02
C LYS A 157 -13.50 2.34 0.72
N LEU A 158 -12.48 2.97 1.30
CA LEU A 158 -12.14 4.37 1.05
C LEU A 158 -10.69 4.48 0.58
N THR A 159 -10.48 5.15 -0.54
CA THR A 159 -9.16 5.49 -1.08
C THR A 159 -9.09 7.00 -1.26
N LEU A 160 -8.15 7.65 -0.60
CA LEU A 160 -7.87 9.09 -0.73
C LEU A 160 -6.39 9.25 -1.12
N ALA A 161 -6.13 9.73 -2.33
CA ALA A 161 -4.78 9.94 -2.84
C ALA A 161 -4.65 11.35 -3.41
N ASP A 162 -3.74 12.15 -2.86
CA ASP A 162 -3.44 13.51 -3.31
C ASP A 162 -4.71 14.39 -3.43
N VAL A 163 -5.59 14.25 -2.42
CA VAL A 163 -6.79 15.06 -2.23
C VAL A 163 -6.55 16.16 -1.22
N ASP A 164 -7.16 17.32 -1.45
CA ASP A 164 -7.11 18.48 -0.56
C ASP A 164 -8.36 18.55 0.33
N TYR A 165 -8.32 19.34 1.40
CA TYR A 165 -9.41 19.48 2.36
C TYR A 165 -9.85 20.94 2.45
N ALA A 166 -11.16 21.18 2.60
CA ALA A 166 -11.69 22.54 2.71
C ALA A 166 -11.28 23.22 4.03
N GLU A 167 -11.35 22.46 5.11
CA GLU A 167 -10.91 22.84 6.46
C GLU A 167 -9.59 22.12 6.81
N ASN A 168 -9.21 22.15 8.09
CA ASN A 168 -8.11 21.37 8.62
C ASN A 168 -8.25 19.87 8.25
N LYS A 169 -7.19 19.31 7.65
CA LYS A 169 -7.11 17.92 7.19
C LYS A 169 -7.45 16.89 8.27
N VAL A 170 -6.80 16.99 9.44
CA VAL A 170 -7.02 16.05 10.56
C VAL A 170 -8.48 16.06 10.99
N SER A 171 -9.06 17.26 11.15
CA SER A 171 -10.45 17.44 11.57
C SER A 171 -11.43 16.90 10.53
N SER A 172 -11.21 17.20 9.25
CA SER A 172 -12.06 16.77 8.14
C SER A 172 -12.02 15.25 7.93
N LEU A 173 -10.82 14.65 7.99
CA LEU A 173 -10.65 13.21 7.87
C LEU A 173 -11.26 12.47 9.06
N THR A 174 -11.04 12.95 10.29
CA THR A 174 -11.66 12.37 11.50
C THR A 174 -13.18 12.40 11.38
N ARG A 175 -13.75 13.54 10.94
CA ARG A 175 -15.19 13.70 10.70
C ARG A 175 -15.69 12.71 9.64
N LEU A 176 -15.02 12.62 8.49
CA LEU A 176 -15.36 11.69 7.42
C LEU A 176 -15.39 10.24 7.90
N LEU A 177 -14.35 9.80 8.60
CA LEU A 177 -14.21 8.44 9.10
C LEU A 177 -15.27 8.13 10.18
N SER A 178 -15.62 9.09 11.03
CA SER A 178 -16.69 8.92 12.02
C SER A 178 -18.07 8.65 11.40
N GLY A 179 -18.28 9.12 10.16
CA GLY A 179 -19.49 8.86 9.38
C GLY A 179 -19.49 7.50 8.66
N CYS A 180 -18.43 6.71 8.74
CA CYS A 180 -18.22 5.46 7.99
C CYS A 180 -18.10 4.23 8.93
N PRO A 181 -19.20 3.77 9.57
CA PRO A 181 -19.12 2.74 10.61
C PRO A 181 -18.63 1.37 10.12
N ASN A 182 -18.85 1.02 8.85
CA ASN A 182 -18.52 -0.28 8.27
C ASN A 182 -17.24 -0.29 7.43
N LEU A 183 -16.35 0.69 7.63
CA LEU A 183 -15.14 0.84 6.85
C LEU A 183 -14.15 -0.31 7.15
N ASP A 184 -13.89 -1.16 6.16
CA ASP A 184 -13.02 -2.34 6.24
C ASP A 184 -11.62 -2.05 5.67
N TYR A 185 -11.55 -1.19 4.64
CA TYR A 185 -10.32 -0.83 3.94
C TYR A 185 -10.16 0.70 3.83
N LEU A 186 -8.99 1.19 4.24
CA LEU A 186 -8.58 2.58 4.10
C LEU A 186 -7.21 2.69 3.42
N PHE A 187 -7.14 3.46 2.34
CA PHE A 187 -5.89 3.88 1.71
C PHE A 187 -5.76 5.40 1.74
N LEU A 188 -4.64 5.88 2.26
CA LEU A 188 -4.27 7.28 2.30
C LEU A 188 -2.92 7.46 1.61
N ALA A 189 -2.87 8.31 0.59
CA ALA A 189 -1.62 8.78 -0.01
C ALA A 189 -1.61 10.31 -0.09
N HIS A 190 -0.60 10.95 0.48
CA HIS A 190 -0.47 12.41 0.43
C HIS A 190 0.92 12.85 0.89
N ASP A 191 1.42 13.97 0.38
CA ASP A 191 2.71 14.59 0.75
C ASP A 191 2.81 15.17 2.17
N ASN A 192 1.81 15.01 3.04
CA ASN A 192 1.84 15.52 4.42
C ASN A 192 0.70 14.90 5.24
N LEU A 193 0.86 13.67 5.75
CA LEU A 193 -0.19 12.92 6.42
C LEU A 193 -0.20 13.12 7.96
N ASP A 194 -0.40 14.35 8.43
CA ASP A 194 -0.90 14.52 9.80
C ASP A 194 -2.29 13.90 9.90
N VAL A 195 -2.44 12.86 10.73
CA VAL A 195 -3.68 12.06 10.79
C VAL A 195 -3.95 11.54 12.21
N ALA A 196 -5.22 11.59 12.62
CA ALA A 196 -5.74 10.84 13.76
C ALA A 196 -6.77 9.83 13.26
N LEU A 197 -6.42 8.54 13.26
CA LEU A 197 -7.31 7.44 12.88
C LEU A 197 -7.88 6.78 14.13
N MET A 198 -9.18 6.91 14.33
CA MET A 198 -9.94 6.19 15.35
C MET A 198 -11.05 5.41 14.63
N VAL A 199 -10.72 4.22 14.13
CA VAL A 199 -11.61 3.44 13.26
C VAL A 199 -11.64 1.98 13.73
N PRO A 200 -12.54 1.64 14.67
CA PRO A 200 -12.59 0.31 15.28
C PRO A 200 -12.90 -0.84 14.31
N SER A 201 -13.62 -0.56 13.21
CA SER A 201 -14.02 -1.56 12.21
C SER A 201 -12.94 -1.86 11.16
N LEU A 202 -11.87 -1.05 11.11
CA LEU A 202 -10.88 -1.11 10.04
C LEU A 202 -10.04 -2.40 10.12
N ARG A 203 -9.97 -3.14 9.01
CA ARG A 203 -9.17 -4.37 8.90
C ARG A 203 -7.92 -4.20 8.07
N ILE A 204 -7.93 -3.30 7.08
CA ILE A 204 -6.79 -3.02 6.20
C ILE A 204 -6.52 -1.53 6.15
N LEU A 205 -5.30 -1.14 6.52
CA LEU A 205 -4.81 0.23 6.46
C LEU A 205 -3.56 0.29 5.58
N ARG A 206 -3.58 1.20 4.60
CA ARG A 206 -2.42 1.53 3.77
C ARG A 206 -2.17 3.03 3.79
N MET A 207 -0.99 3.45 4.20
CA MET A 207 -0.56 4.83 4.28
C MET A 207 0.71 5.03 3.47
N TYR A 208 0.70 6.03 2.59
CA TYR A 208 1.84 6.42 1.76
C TYR A 208 2.07 7.92 1.91
N ASN A 209 3.22 8.29 2.45
CA ASN A 209 3.59 9.68 2.62
C ASN A 209 4.87 9.97 1.83
N THR A 210 4.72 10.76 0.78
CA THR A 210 5.79 11.17 -0.13
C THR A 210 6.37 12.54 0.20
N GLY A 211 5.96 13.14 1.33
CA GLY A 211 6.36 14.46 1.83
C GLY A 211 7.81 14.58 2.26
N ARG A 212 8.76 14.46 1.34
CA ARG A 212 10.18 14.49 1.69
C ARG A 212 10.58 15.83 2.31
N TYR A 213 11.37 15.77 3.39
CA TYR A 213 11.93 16.93 4.10
C TYR A 213 10.89 17.88 4.71
N GLN A 214 9.61 17.50 4.71
CA GLN A 214 8.59 18.25 5.42
C GLN A 214 8.63 17.91 6.91
N LYS A 215 8.32 18.90 7.74
CA LYS A 215 8.08 18.69 9.16
C LYS A 215 6.57 18.53 9.37
N GLY A 216 6.15 17.36 9.81
CA GLY A 216 4.77 17.08 10.17
C GLY A 216 4.57 17.12 11.69
N GLY A 217 3.33 17.27 12.15
CA GLY A 217 2.97 17.16 13.56
C GLY A 217 3.10 15.73 14.07
N GLY A 218 2.40 14.78 13.46
CA GLY A 218 2.43 13.37 13.84
C GLY A 218 1.18 12.61 13.40
N PHE A 219 1.21 11.29 13.57
CA PHE A 219 0.00 10.49 13.39
C PHE A 219 -0.32 9.57 14.58
N VAL A 220 -1.62 9.42 14.82
CA VAL A 220 -2.22 8.52 15.81
C VAL A 220 -3.03 7.47 15.07
N ILE A 221 -2.79 6.18 15.36
CA ILE A 221 -3.56 5.07 14.80
C ILE A 221 -4.12 4.23 15.94
N ASP A 222 -5.45 4.26 16.07
CA ASP A 222 -6.24 3.39 16.92
C ASP A 222 -7.24 2.60 16.07
N ALA A 223 -6.88 1.36 15.77
CA ALA A 223 -7.61 0.43 14.91
C ALA A 223 -7.48 -1.01 15.47
N PRO A 224 -8.22 -1.38 16.52
CA PRO A 224 -8.07 -2.67 17.20
C PRO A 224 -8.40 -3.90 16.34
N SER A 225 -9.23 -3.74 15.30
CA SER A 225 -9.61 -4.83 14.38
C SER A 225 -8.65 -5.01 13.19
N LEU A 226 -7.54 -4.26 13.17
CA LEU A 226 -6.63 -4.25 12.04
C LEU A 226 -5.93 -5.61 11.87
N VAL A 227 -5.98 -6.16 10.66
CA VAL A 227 -5.35 -7.43 10.27
C VAL A 227 -4.11 -7.17 9.42
N SER A 228 -4.15 -6.13 8.57
CA SER A 228 -3.05 -5.76 7.69
C SER A 228 -2.75 -4.26 7.77
N LEU A 229 -1.48 -3.95 8.06
CA LEU A 229 -0.95 -2.60 8.09
C LEU A 229 0.14 -2.43 7.04
N PHE A 230 0.07 -1.35 6.27
CA PHE A 230 1.16 -0.89 5.43
C PHE A 230 1.38 0.61 5.66
N ILE A 231 2.58 0.98 6.09
CA ILE A 231 3.02 2.37 6.24
C ILE A 231 4.31 2.54 5.45
N ARG A 232 4.33 3.52 4.56
CA ARG A 232 5.54 4.04 3.94
C ARG A 232 5.57 5.55 4.15
N ASP A 233 6.54 6.02 4.91
CA ASP A 233 6.60 7.39 5.41
C ASP A 233 8.01 7.98 5.37
N TYR A 234 8.11 9.14 4.71
CA TYR A 234 9.37 9.87 4.53
C TYR A 234 9.35 11.27 5.17
N VAL A 235 8.35 11.58 6.00
CA VAL A 235 8.20 12.86 6.72
C VAL A 235 8.91 12.82 8.07
N LEU A 236 9.45 13.97 8.50
CA LEU A 236 9.99 14.17 9.84
C LEU A 236 8.87 14.57 10.82
N TYR A 237 8.36 13.62 11.59
CA TYR A 237 7.29 13.87 12.57
C TYR A 237 7.80 14.23 13.97
N ASP A 238 7.00 15.01 14.71
CA ASP A 238 7.26 15.26 16.13
C ASP A 238 6.93 14.05 17.01
N PHE A 239 5.98 13.17 16.61
CA PHE A 239 5.68 11.91 17.29
C PHE A 239 4.94 10.89 16.41
N HIS A 240 5.05 9.61 16.79
CA HIS A 240 4.27 8.50 16.25
C HIS A 240 3.56 7.79 17.41
N ARG A 241 2.25 7.59 17.30
CA ARG A 241 1.47 6.86 18.31
C ARG A 241 0.59 5.82 17.62
N ILE A 242 0.98 4.56 17.75
CA ILE A 242 0.21 3.42 17.24
C ILE A 242 -0.23 2.63 18.47
N GLU A 243 -1.54 2.50 18.63
CA GLU A 243 -2.14 1.74 19.73
C GLU A 243 -2.03 0.24 19.49
N HIS A 244 -2.22 -0.54 20.55
CA HIS A 244 -2.11 -2.00 20.49
C HIS A 244 -3.12 -2.62 19.50
N MET A 245 -2.63 -3.46 18.58
CA MET A 245 -3.44 -4.11 17.55
C MET A 245 -3.48 -5.63 17.77
N PRO A 246 -4.46 -6.14 18.54
CA PRO A 246 -4.51 -7.55 18.93
C PRO A 246 -4.71 -8.52 17.77
N ASN A 247 -5.36 -8.07 16.69
CA ASN A 247 -5.71 -8.91 15.53
C ASN A 247 -4.72 -8.81 14.37
N LEU A 248 -3.61 -8.08 14.56
CA LEU A 248 -2.67 -7.81 13.48
C LEU A 248 -1.96 -9.09 13.05
N GLU A 249 -2.05 -9.43 11.77
CA GLU A 249 -1.36 -10.59 11.19
C GLU A 249 -0.13 -10.17 10.40
N HIS A 250 -0.26 -9.10 9.61
CA HIS A 250 0.75 -8.62 8.67
C HIS A 250 1.00 -7.13 8.83
N ALA A 251 2.26 -6.73 9.00
CA ALA A 251 2.63 -5.32 9.00
C ALA A 251 3.87 -5.06 8.16
N HIS A 252 3.81 -4.00 7.34
CA HIS A 252 4.94 -3.41 6.66
C HIS A 252 5.08 -1.95 7.12
N VAL A 253 6.22 -1.61 7.71
CA VAL A 253 6.48 -0.29 8.28
C VAL A 253 7.83 0.20 7.76
N ASP A 254 7.75 1.14 6.83
CA ASP A 254 8.87 1.81 6.18
C ASP A 254 8.86 3.28 6.60
N ILE A 255 9.63 3.62 7.64
CA ILE A 255 9.75 4.96 8.23
C ILE A 255 11.23 5.29 8.32
N THR A 256 11.81 5.84 7.26
CA THR A 256 13.29 6.01 7.15
C THR A 256 13.82 7.30 7.73
N TRP A 257 12.96 8.28 8.04
CA TRP A 257 13.37 9.61 8.51
C TRP A 257 12.93 9.88 9.96
N ALA A 258 13.91 10.21 10.80
CA ALA A 258 13.82 10.60 12.21
C ALA A 258 12.70 9.95 13.04
N VAL A 259 13.00 8.76 13.57
CA VAL A 259 12.19 8.14 14.61
C VAL A 259 12.64 8.65 15.98
N ARG A 260 11.79 9.41 16.68
CA ARG A 260 12.12 9.92 18.03
C ARG A 260 12.04 8.88 19.14
N ASN A 261 11.24 7.83 18.95
CA ASN A 261 11.19 6.67 19.84
C ASN A 261 10.59 5.47 19.11
N HIS A 262 10.93 4.27 19.59
CA HIS A 262 10.48 3.00 19.00
C HIS A 262 9.26 2.41 19.72
N LYS A 263 8.55 3.19 20.54
CA LYS A 263 7.44 2.68 21.39
C LYS A 263 6.29 2.09 20.58
N PHE A 264 6.07 2.59 19.36
CA PHE A 264 5.04 2.07 18.46
C PHE A 264 5.26 0.61 18.07
N LEU A 265 6.49 0.07 18.15
CA LEU A 265 6.75 -1.33 17.85
C LEU A 265 6.02 -2.29 18.82
N LYS A 266 5.64 -1.83 20.03
CA LYS A 266 4.78 -2.58 20.95
C LYS A 266 3.43 -2.94 20.33
N ALA A 267 2.91 -2.10 19.44
CA ALA A 267 1.65 -2.35 18.75
C ALA A 267 1.69 -3.58 17.85
N PHE A 268 2.89 -4.00 17.42
CA PHE A 268 3.08 -5.08 16.45
C PHE A 268 3.42 -6.44 17.10
N THR A 269 3.39 -6.53 18.43
CA THR A 269 3.75 -7.76 19.18
C THR A 269 2.86 -8.96 18.84
N CYS A 270 1.63 -8.72 18.38
CA CYS A 270 0.71 -9.78 17.94
C CYS A 270 0.95 -10.25 16.48
N ALA A 271 1.76 -9.52 15.70
CA ALA A 271 1.96 -9.79 14.27
C ALA A 271 2.62 -11.14 14.01
N ARG A 272 2.16 -11.81 12.94
CA ARG A 272 2.74 -13.08 12.45
C ARG A 272 3.84 -12.84 11.42
N SER A 273 3.71 -11.78 10.62
CA SER A 273 4.72 -11.36 9.65
C SER A 273 4.95 -9.86 9.74
N LEU A 274 6.21 -9.46 9.84
CA LEU A 274 6.63 -8.07 9.99
C LEU A 274 7.72 -7.72 8.99
N THR A 275 7.54 -6.62 8.27
CA THR A 275 8.57 -6.00 7.44
C THR A 275 8.89 -4.63 8.01
N LEU A 276 10.15 -4.37 8.35
CA LEU A 276 10.58 -3.08 8.90
C LEU A 276 11.70 -2.45 8.08
N CYS A 277 11.57 -1.15 7.86
CA CYS A 277 12.59 -0.28 7.31
C CYS A 277 12.59 1.00 8.15
N LEU A 278 13.39 1.06 9.21
CA LEU A 278 13.41 2.21 10.13
C LEU A 278 14.78 2.37 10.78
N PRO A 279 15.24 3.61 11.05
CA PRO A 279 16.46 3.84 11.79
C PRO A 279 16.25 3.37 13.23
N PHE A 280 17.15 2.55 13.76
CA PHE A 280 17.04 1.99 15.09
C PHE A 280 18.19 2.46 15.98
N LEU A 281 17.84 2.81 17.21
CA LEU A 281 18.79 3.25 18.24
C LEU A 281 18.38 2.53 19.51
N GLU A 282 19.26 1.66 20.01
CA GLU A 282 18.98 0.79 21.17
C GLU A 282 18.51 1.58 22.41
N VAL A 283 19.07 2.78 22.62
CA VAL A 283 18.70 3.70 23.71
C VAL A 283 17.22 4.09 23.68
N LEU A 284 16.61 4.09 22.49
CA LEU A 284 15.21 4.43 22.28
C LEU A 284 14.30 3.19 22.24
N SER A 285 14.88 2.00 22.44
CA SER A 285 14.16 0.73 22.41
C SER A 285 13.22 0.58 23.61
N PRO A 286 11.98 0.14 23.42
CA PRO A 286 11.06 -0.10 24.52
C PRO A 286 11.43 -1.39 25.25
N CYS A 287 11.41 -1.38 26.58
CA CYS A 287 11.49 -2.62 27.35
C CYS A 287 10.23 -3.48 27.17
N GLY A 288 10.42 -4.81 27.08
CA GLY A 288 9.36 -5.81 27.18
C GLY A 288 8.51 -6.01 25.91
N MET A 289 9.10 -5.86 24.72
CA MET A 289 8.43 -6.19 23.47
C MET A 289 8.67 -7.65 23.12
N ILE A 290 7.77 -8.56 23.46
CA ILE A 290 7.93 -9.97 23.07
C ILE A 290 6.99 -10.27 21.90
N PHE A 291 7.58 -10.64 20.76
CA PHE A 291 6.86 -11.00 19.54
C PHE A 291 6.60 -12.50 19.50
N HIS A 292 5.72 -12.99 20.37
CA HIS A 292 5.44 -14.42 20.50
C HIS A 292 4.86 -15.06 19.23
N ASN A 293 4.11 -14.30 18.43
CA ASN A 293 3.44 -14.81 17.23
C ASN A 293 4.28 -14.65 15.96
N LEU A 294 5.41 -13.93 16.03
CA LEU A 294 6.19 -13.58 14.85
C LEU A 294 6.91 -14.82 14.30
N VAL A 295 6.60 -15.13 13.04
CA VAL A 295 7.14 -16.29 12.31
C VAL A 295 8.02 -15.82 11.15
N ASP A 296 7.66 -14.73 10.49
CA ASP A 296 8.32 -14.18 9.31
C ASP A 296 8.74 -12.73 9.58
N LEU A 297 10.05 -12.46 9.49
CA LEU A 297 10.62 -11.14 9.67
C LEU A 297 11.43 -10.74 8.43
N LYS A 298 11.15 -9.55 7.92
CA LYS A 298 11.91 -8.92 6.83
C LYS A 298 12.45 -7.58 7.31
N LEU A 299 13.75 -7.38 7.20
CA LEU A 299 14.41 -6.16 7.64
C LEU A 299 15.17 -5.54 6.48
N ASN A 300 14.96 -4.24 6.29
CA ASN A 300 15.63 -3.47 5.27
C ASN A 300 16.99 -2.97 5.78
N THR A 301 18.07 -3.23 5.06
CA THR A 301 19.44 -2.89 5.46
C THR A 301 19.86 -1.46 5.04
N CYS A 302 18.92 -0.65 4.56
CA CYS A 302 19.20 0.73 4.16
C CYS A 302 19.23 1.73 5.34
N ALA A 303 18.54 1.42 6.44
CA ALA A 303 18.32 2.35 7.55
C ALA A 303 19.42 2.26 8.63
N GLN A 304 19.69 3.34 9.35
CA GLN A 304 20.77 3.37 10.34
C GLN A 304 20.46 2.46 11.52
N GLY A 305 21.45 1.69 12.01
CA GLY A 305 21.26 0.82 13.17
C GLY A 305 20.41 -0.42 12.88
N TRP A 306 20.20 -0.78 11.62
CA TRP A 306 19.46 -1.99 11.23
C TRP A 306 20.05 -3.26 11.88
N TRP A 307 21.37 -3.31 12.12
CA TRP A 307 22.02 -4.44 12.80
C TRP A 307 21.59 -4.60 14.27
N ASP A 308 21.39 -3.49 14.98
CA ASP A 308 20.90 -3.49 16.36
C ASP A 308 19.42 -3.88 16.40
N LEU A 309 18.65 -3.48 15.36
CA LEU A 309 17.28 -3.93 15.18
C LEU A 309 17.22 -5.45 14.94
N VAL A 310 18.10 -6.02 14.10
CA VAL A 310 18.20 -7.48 13.92
C VAL A 310 18.48 -8.16 15.26
N THR A 311 19.49 -7.71 16.00
CA THR A 311 19.83 -8.25 17.33
C THR A 311 18.63 -8.25 18.26
N ARG A 312 17.95 -7.10 18.41
CA ARG A 312 16.78 -6.94 19.27
C ARG A 312 15.64 -7.86 18.85
N MET A 313 15.33 -7.91 17.56
CA MET A 313 14.24 -8.73 17.05
C MET A 313 14.50 -10.23 17.22
N LEU A 314 15.74 -10.69 17.07
CA LEU A 314 16.10 -12.08 17.35
C LEU A 314 15.88 -12.43 18.83
N GLU A 315 16.31 -11.56 19.75
CA GLU A 315 16.12 -11.74 21.19
C GLU A 315 14.64 -11.74 21.60
N ASP A 316 13.83 -10.90 20.97
CA ASP A 316 12.42 -10.69 21.32
C ASP A 316 11.41 -11.60 20.61
N SER A 317 11.83 -12.37 19.61
CA SER A 317 10.93 -13.17 18.77
C SER A 317 11.20 -14.66 18.94
N PRO A 318 10.78 -15.29 20.05
CA PRO A 318 11.20 -16.65 20.42
C PRO A 318 10.76 -17.75 19.43
N ASN A 319 9.75 -17.49 18.60
CA ASN A 319 9.19 -18.44 17.64
C ASN A 319 9.53 -18.11 16.18
N LEU A 320 10.45 -17.16 15.95
CA LEU A 320 10.83 -16.73 14.60
C LEU A 320 11.36 -17.91 13.78
N LYS A 321 10.86 -18.06 12.55
CA LYS A 321 11.26 -19.12 11.63
C LYS A 321 12.01 -18.63 10.41
N PHE A 322 11.63 -17.46 9.91
CA PHE A 322 12.15 -16.89 8.68
C PHE A 322 12.67 -15.49 8.95
N LEU A 323 13.92 -15.22 8.56
CA LEU A 323 14.50 -13.88 8.52
C LEU A 323 15.00 -13.59 7.11
N LYS A 324 14.57 -12.48 6.55
CA LYS A 324 15.13 -11.92 5.32
C LYS A 324 15.72 -10.54 5.56
N LEU A 325 16.99 -10.38 5.20
CA LEU A 325 17.65 -9.09 5.09
C LEU A 325 17.70 -8.71 3.61
N HIS A 326 17.28 -7.50 3.27
CA HIS A 326 17.35 -7.01 1.90
C HIS A 326 17.50 -5.50 1.87
N ASP A 327 17.83 -4.94 0.71
CA ASP A 327 17.82 -3.49 0.46
C ASP A 327 16.77 -3.21 -0.63
N GLU A 328 15.62 -2.67 -0.25
CA GLU A 328 14.51 -2.40 -1.19
C GLU A 328 14.65 -1.04 -1.92
N HIS A 329 15.53 -0.14 -1.46
CA HIS A 329 15.62 1.25 -1.97
C HIS A 329 16.73 1.46 -3.01
N LEU A 330 17.23 0.37 -3.60
CA LEU A 330 18.41 0.29 -4.48
C LEU A 330 18.38 1.14 -5.76
N LEU A 331 17.35 1.97 -5.97
CA LEU A 331 17.26 2.75 -7.20
C LEU A 331 17.69 4.22 -7.11
N HIS A 332 17.51 5.01 -6.05
CA HIS A 332 17.90 6.44 -6.18
C HIS A 332 18.30 7.27 -4.94
N GLU A 333 18.21 6.82 -3.68
CA GLU A 333 18.31 7.77 -2.54
C GLU A 333 19.06 7.35 -1.27
N PHE A 334 19.17 6.06 -0.95
CA PHE A 334 19.86 5.61 0.28
C PHE A 334 21.03 4.71 -0.08
N THR A 335 22.24 5.08 0.35
CA THR A 335 23.37 4.14 0.37
C THR A 335 23.15 3.19 1.54
N SER A 336 23.20 1.88 1.32
CA SER A 336 23.04 0.92 2.43
C SER A 336 24.13 1.14 3.48
N ILE A 337 23.68 1.35 4.72
CA ILE A 337 24.55 1.69 5.85
C ILE A 337 25.30 0.44 6.30
N GLU A 338 26.59 0.63 6.59
CA GLU A 338 27.50 -0.47 6.88
C GLU A 338 27.30 -1.03 8.29
N THR A 339 27.28 -2.36 8.41
CA THR A 339 27.39 -3.03 9.70
C THR A 339 28.74 -2.68 10.33
N PRO A 340 28.79 -2.17 11.57
CA PRO A 340 30.05 -1.87 12.23
C PRO A 340 30.88 -3.15 12.46
N ASP A 341 32.20 -3.06 12.27
CA ASP A 341 33.14 -4.15 12.58
C ASP A 341 33.09 -4.58 14.06
N SER A 342 32.63 -3.67 14.94
CA SER A 342 32.45 -3.86 16.37
C SER A 342 30.99 -4.14 16.76
N TRP A 343 30.18 -4.69 15.86
CA TRP A 343 28.80 -5.08 16.14
C TRP A 343 28.72 -5.92 17.43
N LYS A 344 27.84 -5.49 18.34
CA LYS A 344 27.66 -6.09 19.66
C LYS A 344 26.77 -7.33 19.54
N ARG A 345 27.38 -8.50 19.75
CA ARG A 345 26.65 -9.77 19.77
C ARG A 345 25.66 -9.82 20.94
N PRO A 346 24.53 -10.55 20.79
CA PRO A 346 23.65 -10.86 21.90
C PRO A 346 24.40 -11.46 23.09
N SER A 347 23.99 -11.11 24.31
CA SER A 347 24.60 -11.63 25.56
C SER A 347 24.40 -13.14 25.74
N SER A 348 23.33 -13.69 25.16
CA SER A 348 23.02 -15.11 25.13
C SER A 348 22.41 -15.46 23.78
N VAL A 349 22.49 -16.73 23.37
CA VAL A 349 21.91 -17.17 22.09
C VAL A 349 20.38 -17.04 22.15
N PRO A 350 19.76 -16.26 21.25
CA PRO A 350 18.31 -16.10 21.22
C PRO A 350 17.57 -17.43 21.07
N LYS A 351 16.43 -17.56 21.77
CA LYS A 351 15.63 -18.79 21.79
C LYS A 351 15.20 -19.25 20.39
N CYS A 352 14.93 -18.32 19.49
CA CYS A 352 14.52 -18.65 18.13
C CYS A 352 15.59 -19.42 17.36
N LEU A 353 16.87 -19.00 17.46
CA LEU A 353 17.99 -19.66 16.81
C LEU A 353 18.12 -21.12 17.29
N LEU A 354 17.85 -21.38 18.57
CA LEU A 354 17.95 -22.71 19.16
C LEU A 354 16.78 -23.64 18.83
N HIS A 355 15.59 -23.12 18.51
CA HIS A 355 14.36 -23.92 18.56
C HIS A 355 13.40 -23.79 17.38
N SER A 356 13.42 -22.68 16.63
CA SER A 356 12.40 -22.40 15.61
C SER A 356 12.95 -21.89 14.29
N PHE A 357 14.17 -21.34 14.27
CA PHE A 357 14.72 -20.65 13.10
C PHE A 357 15.07 -21.64 11.98
N GLU A 358 14.38 -21.53 10.84
CA GLU A 358 14.41 -22.52 9.75
C GLU A 358 15.03 -21.96 8.46
N THR A 359 14.90 -20.65 8.19
CA THR A 359 15.36 -20.04 6.93
C THR A 359 15.95 -18.66 7.15
N PHE A 360 17.13 -18.45 6.56
CA PHE A 360 17.82 -17.15 6.54
C PHE A 360 18.08 -16.73 5.10
N GLU A 361 17.62 -15.55 4.72
CA GLU A 361 17.89 -14.96 3.40
C GLU A 361 18.58 -13.61 3.57
N TRP A 362 19.65 -13.39 2.81
CA TRP A 362 20.32 -12.09 2.76
C TRP A 362 20.54 -11.66 1.30
N GLU A 363 19.67 -10.77 0.84
CA GLU A 363 19.76 -10.13 -0.46
C GLU A 363 20.58 -8.84 -0.35
N GLY A 364 21.54 -8.64 -1.25
CA GLY A 364 22.45 -7.50 -1.22
C GLY A 364 23.57 -7.62 -0.17
N TYR A 365 23.96 -8.86 0.16
CA TYR A 365 25.10 -9.12 1.04
C TYR A 365 26.39 -8.55 0.44
N LYS A 366 27.17 -7.82 1.25
CA LYS A 366 28.38 -7.09 0.81
C LYS A 366 29.70 -7.73 1.27
N GLY A 367 29.66 -8.81 2.05
CA GLY A 367 30.88 -9.51 2.51
C GLY A 367 31.81 -8.67 3.39
N ARG A 368 31.30 -7.63 4.05
CA ARG A 368 32.09 -6.78 4.96
C ARG A 368 32.34 -7.52 6.28
N ARG A 369 33.33 -7.10 7.04
CA ARG A 369 33.69 -7.78 8.30
C ARG A 369 32.51 -7.87 9.27
N GLY A 370 31.79 -6.77 9.53
CA GLY A 370 30.56 -6.79 10.33
C GLY A 370 29.46 -7.69 9.75
N ASP A 371 29.28 -7.71 8.42
CA ASP A 371 28.29 -8.56 7.75
C ASP A 371 28.63 -10.05 7.91
N VAL A 372 29.91 -10.41 7.72
CA VAL A 372 30.45 -11.76 7.93
C VAL A 372 30.27 -12.17 9.38
N ASP A 373 30.59 -11.32 10.33
CA ASP A 373 30.49 -11.63 11.76
C ASP A 373 29.02 -11.88 12.17
N MET A 374 28.06 -11.12 11.64
CA MET A 374 26.63 -11.34 11.88
C MET A 374 26.11 -12.62 11.21
N ALA A 375 26.41 -12.82 9.92
CA ALA A 375 26.02 -14.02 9.19
C ALA A 375 26.56 -15.28 9.89
N THR A 376 27.84 -15.25 10.26
CA THR A 376 28.51 -16.31 11.02
C THR A 376 27.78 -16.59 12.31
N TYR A 377 27.48 -15.56 13.10
CA TYR A 377 26.78 -15.72 14.37
C TYR A 377 25.43 -16.41 14.19
N ILE A 378 24.60 -15.97 13.23
CA ILE A 378 23.28 -16.57 13.00
C ILE A 378 23.41 -18.03 12.57
N ILE A 379 24.26 -18.32 11.59
CA ILE A 379 24.43 -19.68 11.03
C ILE A 379 25.01 -20.66 12.04
N THR A 380 26.00 -20.24 12.82
CA THR A 380 26.69 -21.08 13.81
C THR A 380 25.85 -21.35 15.06
N ASN A 381 24.81 -20.55 15.32
CA ASN A 381 23.93 -20.74 16.48
C ASN A 381 22.55 -21.32 16.11
N ALA A 382 22.14 -21.24 14.84
CA ALA A 382 20.84 -21.72 14.39
C ALA A 382 20.81 -23.24 14.21
N THR A 383 20.37 -23.97 15.25
CA THR A 383 20.40 -25.45 15.29
C THR A 383 19.38 -26.11 14.37
N ARG A 384 18.31 -25.39 13.99
CA ARG A 384 17.24 -25.88 13.11
C ARG A 384 17.24 -25.27 11.72
N LEU A 385 18.29 -24.52 11.36
CA LEU A 385 18.38 -23.87 10.07
C LEU A 385 18.39 -24.91 8.93
N LYS A 386 17.43 -24.81 8.01
CA LYS A 386 17.31 -25.72 6.87
C LYS A 386 17.81 -25.09 5.59
N LYS A 387 17.63 -23.78 5.44
CA LYS A 387 17.95 -23.04 4.22
C LYS A 387 18.68 -21.75 4.58
N SER A 388 19.79 -21.50 3.90
CA SER A 388 20.45 -20.19 3.91
C SER A 388 20.67 -19.73 2.47
N ASN A 389 20.13 -18.58 2.11
CA ASN A 389 20.26 -18.00 0.77
C ASN A 389 20.97 -16.65 0.84
N PHE A 390 21.99 -16.48 0.01
CA PHE A 390 22.72 -15.23 -0.12
C PHE A 390 22.82 -14.83 -1.58
N SER A 391 22.61 -13.54 -1.84
CA SER A 391 22.83 -12.94 -3.16
C SER A 391 23.50 -11.59 -3.02
N SER A 392 24.47 -11.30 -3.89
CA SER A 392 25.13 -9.99 -3.97
C SER A 392 24.25 -8.94 -4.62
N GLN A 393 24.66 -7.67 -4.56
CA GLN A 393 23.96 -6.58 -5.24
C GLN A 393 24.12 -6.66 -6.78
N PRO A 394 23.13 -6.18 -7.56
CA PRO A 394 23.16 -6.24 -9.04
C PRO A 394 24.31 -5.51 -9.73
N ARG A 395 25.05 -4.65 -9.02
CA ARG A 395 26.14 -3.82 -9.58
C ARG A 395 27.54 -4.36 -9.29
N ASP A 396 27.68 -5.39 -8.46
CA ASP A 396 28.97 -5.98 -8.12
C ASP A 396 29.17 -7.31 -8.87
N ASP A 397 29.72 -7.21 -10.10
CA ASP A 397 30.01 -8.37 -10.97
C ASP A 397 31.22 -9.22 -10.46
N SER A 398 31.84 -8.88 -9.32
CA SER A 398 33.03 -9.57 -8.76
C SER A 398 32.78 -10.43 -7.50
N ASP A 399 31.54 -10.49 -6.99
CA ASP A 399 31.27 -10.85 -5.59
C ASP A 399 30.74 -12.28 -5.34
N GLY A 400 30.38 -13.05 -6.37
CA GLY A 400 29.96 -14.45 -6.22
C GLY A 400 31.03 -15.30 -5.50
N GLY A 401 32.31 -15.02 -5.78
CA GLY A 401 33.44 -15.68 -5.13
C GLY A 401 33.65 -15.30 -3.65
N ARG A 402 33.17 -14.13 -3.20
CA ARG A 402 33.28 -13.71 -1.77
C ARG A 402 32.24 -14.42 -0.92
N ILE A 403 30.98 -14.44 -1.36
CA ILE A 403 29.90 -15.19 -0.70
C ILE A 403 30.31 -16.66 -0.53
N HIS A 404 30.84 -17.28 -1.57
CA HIS A 404 31.31 -18.67 -1.49
C HIS A 404 32.48 -18.86 -0.53
N ARG A 405 33.44 -17.92 -0.48
CA ARG A 405 34.59 -18.01 0.44
C ARG A 405 34.17 -17.88 1.90
N ASP A 406 33.32 -16.90 2.19
CA ASP A 406 32.91 -16.58 3.55
C ASP A 406 32.01 -17.68 4.12
N LEU A 407 31.06 -18.19 3.31
CA LEU A 407 30.06 -19.15 3.77
C LEU A 407 30.54 -20.61 3.79
N ASN A 408 31.40 -21.05 2.85
CA ASN A 408 31.89 -22.44 2.82
C ASN A 408 32.83 -22.77 4.00
N SER A 409 33.36 -21.75 4.69
CA SER A 409 34.19 -21.92 5.89
C SER A 409 33.39 -22.04 7.19
N LEU A 410 32.06 -21.83 7.15
CA LEU A 410 31.23 -21.78 8.35
C LEU A 410 30.84 -23.19 8.81
N HIS A 411 31.14 -23.49 10.08
CA HIS A 411 30.59 -24.65 10.76
C HIS A 411 29.16 -24.35 11.24
N ALA A 412 28.17 -24.73 10.44
CA ALA A 412 26.76 -24.59 10.81
C ALA A 412 26.38 -25.48 12.00
N ALA A 413 25.57 -24.96 12.92
CA ALA A 413 25.04 -25.77 14.02
C ALA A 413 23.99 -26.79 13.56
N SER A 414 23.29 -26.51 12.45
CA SER A 414 22.30 -27.42 11.89
C SER A 414 22.95 -28.42 10.92
N PRO A 415 22.75 -29.74 11.12
CA PRO A 415 23.25 -30.76 10.20
C PRO A 415 22.43 -30.83 8.89
N HIS A 416 21.29 -30.13 8.81
CA HIS A 416 20.37 -30.16 7.67
C HIS A 416 20.43 -28.89 6.81
N LEU A 417 21.46 -28.06 7.00
CA LEU A 417 21.57 -26.81 6.29
C LEU A 417 21.90 -27.01 4.81
N MET A 418 21.06 -26.47 3.94
CA MET A 418 21.38 -26.25 2.53
C MET A 418 21.74 -24.78 2.29
N PHE A 419 22.97 -24.55 1.84
CA PHE A 419 23.39 -23.27 1.29
C PHE A 419 22.95 -23.17 -0.17
N LEU A 420 22.24 -22.10 -0.50
CA LEU A 420 21.90 -21.74 -1.86
C LEU A 420 22.54 -20.39 -2.16
N THR A 421 23.41 -20.33 -3.17
CA THR A 421 23.94 -19.09 -3.71
C THR A 421 23.27 -18.86 -5.06
N GLN A 422 22.52 -17.77 -5.20
CA GLN A 422 21.95 -17.41 -6.49
C GLN A 422 22.88 -16.46 -7.23
N GLU A 423 23.68 -17.00 -8.16
CA GLU A 423 24.28 -16.19 -9.21
C GLU A 423 23.18 -15.82 -10.23
N ARG A 424 22.73 -14.57 -10.23
CA ARG A 424 21.81 -14.08 -11.26
C ARG A 424 22.54 -13.96 -12.60
N ASN A 425 22.46 -15.01 -13.41
CA ASN A 425 22.90 -14.99 -14.81
C ASN A 425 22.11 -13.94 -15.61
N LYS A 426 22.81 -12.89 -16.08
CA LYS A 426 22.31 -11.91 -17.07
C LYS A 426 22.09 -12.61 -18.42
N ARG A 427 20.85 -12.97 -18.76
CA ARG A 427 20.37 -12.94 -20.15
C ARG A 427 18.96 -12.36 -20.19
N GLN A 428 18.75 -11.47 -21.17
CA GLN A 428 17.53 -10.72 -21.49
C GLN A 428 17.25 -9.44 -20.68
N ARG A 429 17.99 -8.38 -21.01
CA ARG A 429 17.36 -7.14 -21.50
C ARG A 429 18.14 -6.66 -22.71
N LEU A 430 17.53 -6.74 -23.88
CA LEU A 430 17.61 -5.81 -25.01
C LEU A 430 16.67 -6.39 -26.05
N GLU A 431 15.41 -5.96 -26.01
CA GLU A 431 14.65 -5.47 -27.17
C GLU A 431 13.20 -5.17 -26.76
N ILE A 432 12.85 -3.89 -26.98
CA ILE A 432 11.53 -3.21 -26.98
C ILE A 432 10.97 -2.78 -25.63
#